data_AF-A0A5N6UC05-F1
#
_entry.id   AF-A0A5N6UC05-F1
#
_cell.length_a   1.000
_cell.length_b   1.000
_cell.length_c   1.000
_cell.angle_alpha   90.00
_cell.angle_beta   90.00
_cell.angle_gamma   90.00
#
_symmetry.space_group_name_H-M   'P 1'
#
loop_
_entity.id
_entity.type
_entity.pdbx_description
1 polymer ?
#
loop_
_entity_poly.entity_id
_entity_poly.type
_entity_poly.pdbx_seq_one_letter_code
_entity_poly.pdbx_strand_id
1 'polypeptide(L)'
;MGGMATIEGGLFIQDYAFSIRFLKFGSREVPFWIRLYLGQDKENPTPVMVLIAEVYNFSQQAETEKGNCGNCKSLQEEVKSTAYIAITPVLLNLAREGKKLGFLTKEVVLEYLRDHVYWSVTKV
;
A
#
# COMPACT_ATOMS: atom_id res chain seq x y z
N MET A 1 13.63 -23.86 7.17
CA MET A 1 14.25 -22.51 7.30
C MET A 1 13.13 -21.49 7.39
N GLY A 2 13.12 -20.64 8.41
CA GLY A 2 11.97 -19.80 8.77
C GLY A 2 11.74 -18.53 7.92
N GLY A 3 12.16 -18.53 6.66
CA GLY A 3 12.05 -17.37 5.75
C GLY A 3 13.02 -16.21 6.03
N MET A 4 13.88 -16.37 7.04
CA MET A 4 14.85 -15.37 7.46
C MET A 4 16.11 -16.06 7.99
N ALA A 5 17.28 -15.49 7.72
CA ALA A 5 18.56 -15.90 8.31
C ALA A 5 19.41 -14.68 8.65
N THR A 6 20.10 -14.73 9.80
CA THR A 6 21.12 -13.73 10.12
C THR A 6 22.39 -14.05 9.33
N ILE A 7 22.97 -13.04 8.70
CA ILE A 7 24.26 -13.13 8.00
C ILE A 7 25.22 -12.10 8.60
N GLU A 8 26.51 -12.22 8.31
CA GLU A 8 27.49 -11.25 8.82
C GLU A 8 27.13 -9.84 8.33
N GLY A 9 26.85 -8.95 9.28
CA GLY A 9 26.46 -7.56 9.00
C GLY A 9 25.01 -7.34 8.56
N GLY A 10 24.13 -8.35 8.56
CA GLY A 10 22.76 -8.13 8.10
C GLY A 10 21.77 -9.28 8.23
N LEU A 11 20.70 -9.15 7.46
CA LEU A 11 19.55 -10.05 7.44
C LEU A 11 19.29 -10.52 6.02
N PHE A 12 19.34 -11.83 5.82
CA PHE A 12 18.89 -12.48 4.59
C PHE A 12 17.40 -12.78 4.73
N ILE A 13 16.57 -12.06 3.98
CA ILE A 13 15.12 -12.12 4.03
C ILE A 13 14.53 -11.86 2.63
N GLN A 14 13.35 -12.39 2.35
CA GLN A 14 12.60 -12.03 1.15
C GLN A 14 12.03 -10.62 1.25
N ASP A 15 12.08 -9.89 0.15
CA ASP A 15 11.44 -8.59 0.06
C ASP A 15 9.96 -8.69 -0.29
N TYR A 16 9.16 -7.94 0.46
CA TYR A 16 7.72 -7.85 0.27
C TYR A 16 7.31 -6.40 0.04
N ALA A 17 6.45 -6.20 -0.96
CA ALA A 17 5.94 -4.88 -1.30
C ALA A 17 4.50 -4.95 -1.84
N PHE A 18 3.73 -3.89 -1.60
CA PHE A 18 2.49 -3.64 -2.31
C PHE A 18 2.76 -2.82 -3.56
N SER A 19 2.20 -3.27 -4.69
CA SER A 19 2.10 -2.50 -5.93
C SER A 19 0.68 -1.97 -6.07
N ILE A 20 0.46 -0.71 -5.77
CA ILE A 20 -0.86 -0.06 -5.89
C ILE A 20 -0.94 0.62 -7.24
N ARG A 21 -1.89 0.20 -8.08
CA ARG A 21 -2.19 0.85 -9.37
C ARG A 21 -3.52 1.58 -9.29
N PHE A 22 -3.53 2.84 -9.71
CA PHE A 22 -4.72 3.68 -9.66
C PHE A 22 -4.78 4.64 -10.84
N LEU A 23 -5.98 5.14 -11.15
CA LEU A 23 -6.17 6.21 -12.13
C LEU A 23 -5.89 7.55 -11.46
N LYS A 24 -4.89 8.28 -11.96
CA LYS A 24 -4.48 9.58 -11.41
C LYS A 24 -5.62 10.59 -11.36
N PHE A 25 -6.51 10.55 -12.35
CA PHE A 25 -7.65 11.46 -12.46
C PHE A 25 -9.01 10.79 -12.21
N GLY A 26 -9.02 9.54 -11.70
CA GLY A 26 -10.25 8.76 -11.51
C GLY A 26 -11.27 9.38 -10.55
N SER A 27 -10.84 10.32 -9.69
CA SER A 27 -11.70 11.05 -8.74
C SER A 27 -12.15 12.42 -9.24
N ARG A 28 -12.29 12.62 -10.55
CA ARG A 28 -12.63 13.92 -11.17
C ARG A 28 -11.68 15.04 -10.74
N GLU A 29 -10.38 14.74 -10.84
CA GLU A 29 -9.31 15.73 -10.62
C GLU A 29 -9.14 16.21 -9.16
N VAL A 30 -9.80 15.57 -8.18
CA VAL A 30 -9.61 15.86 -6.76
C VAL A 30 -8.50 14.96 -6.19
N PRO A 31 -7.49 15.52 -5.49
CA PRO A 31 -6.49 14.73 -4.76
C PRO A 31 -7.13 13.76 -3.77
N PHE A 32 -6.49 12.62 -3.57
CA PHE A 32 -6.97 11.62 -2.63
C PHE A 32 -5.83 10.84 -2.00
N TRP A 33 -6.12 10.25 -0.85
CA TRP A 33 -5.28 9.31 -0.14
C TRP A 33 -5.74 7.88 -0.43
N ILE A 34 -4.80 6.98 -0.67
CA ILE A 34 -5.00 5.54 -0.56
C ILE A 34 -4.28 5.11 0.71
N ARG A 35 -5.02 4.60 1.70
CA ARG A 35 -4.46 4.16 2.98
C ARG A 35 -4.52 2.66 3.09
N LEU A 36 -3.42 2.06 3.53
CA LEU A 36 -3.28 0.63 3.78
C LEU A 36 -3.21 0.37 5.27
N TYR A 37 -3.94 -0.65 5.71
CA TYR A 37 -4.05 -1.03 7.11
C TYR A 37 -3.77 -2.52 7.27
N LEU A 38 -3.23 -2.88 8.44
CA LEU A 38 -3.23 -4.25 8.94
C LEU A 38 -4.20 -4.38 10.10
N GLY A 39 -5.15 -5.30 9.96
CA GLY A 39 -6.04 -5.71 11.04
C GLY A 39 -5.28 -6.52 12.08
N GLN A 40 -5.42 -6.14 13.33
CA GLN A 40 -4.91 -6.86 14.47
C GLN A 40 -6.06 -7.68 15.09
N ASP A 41 -5.89 -9.01 15.10
CA ASP A 41 -6.77 -10.01 15.74
C ASP A 41 -8.02 -10.42 14.93
N LYS A 42 -7.92 -11.58 14.27
CA LYS A 42 -8.98 -12.19 13.45
C LYS A 42 -10.22 -12.62 14.27
N GLU A 43 -10.06 -12.82 15.57
CA GLU A 43 -11.14 -13.26 16.47
C GLU A 43 -12.05 -12.11 16.94
N ASN A 44 -11.63 -10.86 16.73
CA ASN A 44 -12.43 -9.71 17.11
C ASN A 44 -13.29 -9.25 15.92
N PRO A 45 -14.63 -9.14 16.05
CA PRO A 45 -15.49 -8.63 14.98
C PRO A 45 -15.18 -7.18 14.57
N THR A 46 -14.42 -6.45 15.39
CA THR A 46 -13.84 -5.14 15.03
C THR A 46 -12.32 -5.19 15.26
N PRO A 47 -11.53 -5.67 14.28
CA PRO A 47 -10.09 -5.74 14.43
C PRO A 47 -9.50 -4.34 14.60
N VAL A 48 -8.48 -4.22 15.44
CA VAL A 48 -7.77 -2.94 15.61
C VAL A 48 -6.96 -2.69 14.34
N MET A 49 -7.28 -1.62 13.64
CA MET A 49 -6.67 -1.31 12.35
C MET A 49 -5.43 -0.44 12.53
N VAL A 50 -4.26 -0.97 12.17
CA VAL A 50 -2.99 -0.23 12.21
C VAL A 50 -2.68 0.28 10.80
N LEU A 51 -2.54 1.59 10.64
CA LEU A 51 -2.08 2.19 9.39
C LEU A 51 -0.63 1.78 9.14
N ILE A 52 -0.34 1.18 7.99
CA ILE A 52 1.00 0.71 7.63
C ILE A 52 1.64 1.50 6.49
N ALA A 53 0.82 2.12 5.65
CA ALA A 53 1.30 2.98 4.58
C ALA A 53 0.17 3.85 4.04
N GLU A 54 0.56 4.94 3.41
CA GLU A 54 -0.35 5.82 2.70
C GLU A 54 0.28 6.33 1.41
N VAL A 55 -0.54 6.45 0.38
CA VAL A 55 -0.16 6.97 -0.93
C VAL A 55 -1.02 8.19 -1.19
N TYR A 56 -0.37 9.32 -1.40
CA TYR A 56 -1.04 10.53 -1.83
C TYR A 56 -1.03 10.65 -3.34
N ASN A 57 -2.21 10.78 -3.94
CA ASN A 57 -2.33 11.15 -5.33
C ASN A 57 -2.35 12.69 -5.45
N PHE A 58 -1.21 13.28 -5.79
CA PHE A 58 -1.13 14.67 -6.18
C PHE A 58 -1.66 14.84 -7.63
N SER A 59 -2.98 15.00 -7.74
CA SER A 59 -3.66 15.37 -8.99
C SER A 59 -4.07 16.84 -8.95
N GLN A 60 -3.69 17.60 -9.97
CA GLN A 60 -4.15 18.98 -10.17
C GLN A 60 -5.17 19.00 -11.31
N GLN A 61 -6.14 19.91 -11.22
CA GLN A 61 -6.99 20.22 -12.36
C GLN A 61 -6.15 20.72 -13.52
N ALA A 62 -6.59 20.40 -14.72
CA ALA A 62 -6.00 20.95 -15.94
C ALA A 62 -6.16 22.48 -15.96
N GLU A 63 -5.06 23.22 -16.09
CA GLU A 63 -5.14 24.67 -16.30
C GLU A 63 -5.76 24.95 -17.68
N THR A 64 -6.74 25.86 -17.71
CA THR A 64 -7.34 26.35 -18.95
C THR A 64 -6.92 27.79 -19.15
N GLU A 65 -6.10 28.07 -20.17
CA GLU A 65 -5.82 29.45 -20.59
C GLU A 65 -6.89 29.91 -21.57
N LYS A 66 -7.64 30.96 -21.22
CA LYS A 66 -8.56 31.67 -22.12
C LYS A 66 -9.58 30.78 -22.84
N GLY A 67 -10.08 29.74 -22.17
CA GLY A 67 -11.08 28.82 -22.73
C GLY A 67 -10.54 27.85 -23.79
N ASN A 68 -9.24 27.90 -24.09
CA ASN A 68 -8.57 26.92 -24.93
C ASN A 68 -7.73 25.97 -24.08
N CYS A 69 -7.90 24.69 -24.39
CA CYS A 69 -7.23 23.62 -23.69
C CYS A 69 -5.81 23.49 -24.24
N GLY A 70 -4.80 23.97 -23.51
CA GLY A 70 -3.40 23.75 -23.88
C GLY A 70 -2.97 22.27 -23.81
N ASN A 71 -3.76 21.41 -23.13
CA ASN A 71 -3.42 20.01 -22.86
C ASN A 71 -4.63 19.03 -22.76
N CYS A 72 -5.86 19.47 -22.54
CA CYS A 72 -6.72 18.71 -21.63
C CYS A 72 -8.01 18.12 -22.22
N LYS A 73 -8.20 16.82 -21.97
CA LYS A 73 -9.41 16.08 -21.54
C LYS A 73 -9.33 14.64 -22.02
N SER A 74 -8.98 14.40 -23.28
CA SER A 74 -8.89 13.04 -23.84
C SER A 74 -7.75 12.19 -23.26
N LEU A 75 -6.70 12.82 -22.72
CA LEU A 75 -5.53 12.11 -22.18
C LEU A 75 -5.60 11.83 -20.68
N GLN A 76 -6.55 12.43 -19.94
CA GLN A 76 -6.59 12.34 -18.47
C GLN A 76 -7.32 11.10 -17.95
N GLU A 77 -8.29 10.57 -18.69
CA GLU A 77 -9.13 9.46 -18.21
C GLU A 77 -8.36 8.12 -18.12
N GLU A 78 -7.22 8.00 -18.80
CA GLU A 78 -6.44 6.76 -18.87
C GLU A 78 -5.09 6.78 -18.13
N VAL A 79 -4.73 7.89 -17.46
CA VAL A 79 -3.42 7.99 -16.80
C VAL A 79 -3.36 7.07 -15.58
N LYS A 80 -2.70 5.94 -15.75
CA LYS A 80 -2.38 4.99 -14.68
C LYS A 80 -1.13 5.44 -13.94
N SER A 81 -1.24 5.53 -12.63
CA SER A 81 -0.11 5.73 -11.72
C SER A 81 0.10 4.49 -10.88
N THR A 82 1.36 4.22 -10.51
CA THR A 82 1.73 3.09 -9.67
C THR A 82 2.56 3.59 -8.50
N ALA A 83 2.22 3.13 -7.29
CA ALA A 83 3.02 3.31 -6.10
C ALA A 83 3.53 1.92 -5.63
N TYR A 84 4.81 1.85 -5.30
CA TYR A 84 5.45 0.67 -4.73
C TYR A 84 5.80 0.95 -3.27
N ILE A 85 5.25 0.14 -2.36
CA ILE A 85 5.39 0.32 -0.92
C ILE A 85 6.07 -0.91 -0.36
N ALA A 86 7.30 -0.77 0.10
CA ALA A 86 8.01 -1.83 0.80
C ALA A 86 7.37 -2.07 2.18
N ILE A 87 7.04 -3.33 2.48
CA ILE A 87 6.44 -3.75 3.75
C ILE A 87 7.30 -4.73 4.53
N THR A 88 8.46 -5.14 3.99
CA THR A 88 9.42 -6.01 4.68
C THR A 88 9.71 -5.55 6.13
N PRO A 89 9.95 -4.24 6.42
CA PRO A 89 10.20 -3.79 7.80
C PRO A 89 9.00 -3.98 8.74
N VAL A 90 7.77 -3.79 8.22
CA VAL A 90 6.53 -3.98 8.98
C VAL A 90 6.37 -5.46 9.35
N LEU A 91 6.55 -6.35 8.37
CA LEU A 91 6.45 -7.80 8.57
C LEU A 91 7.54 -8.32 9.52
N LEU A 92 8.76 -7.77 9.42
CA LEU A 92 9.86 -8.13 10.32
C LEU A 92 9.55 -7.75 11.78
N ASN A 93 8.97 -6.57 12.02
CA ASN A 93 8.57 -6.15 13.36
C ASN A 93 7.46 -7.06 13.92
N LEU A 94 6.44 -7.37 13.11
CA LEU A 94 5.37 -8.29 13.50
C LEU A 94 5.88 -9.69 13.85
N ALA A 95 6.89 -10.18 13.12
CA ALA A 95 7.52 -11.47 13.39
C ALA A 95 8.34 -11.45 14.69
N ARG A 96 9.09 -10.37 14.95
CA ARG A 96 9.89 -10.20 16.17
C ARG A 96 9.05 -10.07 17.43
N GLU A 97 7.89 -9.43 17.34
CA GLU A 97 6.96 -9.29 18.46
C GLU A 97 6.29 -10.62 18.84
N GLY A 98 6.47 -11.68 18.04
CA GLY A 98 6.10 -13.06 18.36
C GLY A 98 4.59 -13.34 18.42
N LYS A 99 3.74 -12.34 18.17
CA LYS A 99 2.30 -12.46 18.38
C LYS A 99 1.52 -13.01 17.18
N LYS A 100 1.98 -12.84 15.93
CA LYS A 100 1.10 -13.07 14.75
C LYS A 100 1.75 -13.65 13.49
N LEU A 101 3.05 -13.52 13.30
CA LEU A 101 3.73 -14.01 12.09
C LEU A 101 5.02 -14.77 12.45
N GLY A 102 4.91 -16.07 12.72
CA GLY A 102 6.06 -16.87 13.18
C GLY A 102 7.16 -17.08 12.14
N PHE A 103 6.84 -16.95 10.85
CA PHE A 103 7.76 -17.17 9.73
C PHE A 103 7.56 -16.14 8.63
N LEU A 104 8.67 -15.74 7.99
CA LEU A 104 8.68 -14.79 6.87
C LEU A 104 8.88 -15.51 5.54
N THR A 105 8.27 -16.69 5.39
CA THR A 105 8.23 -17.38 4.09
C THR A 105 7.12 -16.79 3.24
N LYS A 106 7.27 -16.85 1.92
CA LYS A 106 6.29 -16.35 0.96
C LYS A 106 4.87 -16.84 1.26
N GLU A 107 4.70 -18.12 1.54
CA GLU A 107 3.40 -18.76 1.73
C GLU A 107 2.70 -18.18 2.97
N VAL A 108 3.42 -18.10 4.10
CA VAL A 108 2.90 -17.59 5.37
C VAL A 108 2.59 -16.10 5.27
N VAL A 109 3.47 -15.33 4.64
CA VAL A 109 3.24 -13.89 4.44
C VAL A 109 2.03 -13.64 3.56
N LEU A 110 1.89 -14.35 2.43
CA LEU A 110 0.76 -14.17 1.53
C LEU A 110 -0.57 -14.58 2.16
N GLU A 111 -0.60 -15.66 2.94
CA GLU A 111 -1.78 -16.08 3.70
C GLU A 111 -2.16 -15.02 4.74
N TYR A 112 -1.19 -14.55 5.53
CA TYR A 112 -1.42 -13.52 6.53
C TYR A 112 -1.96 -12.22 5.90
N LEU A 113 -1.31 -11.74 4.83
CA LEU A 113 -1.71 -10.49 4.18
C LEU A 113 -3.11 -10.59 3.56
N ARG A 114 -3.52 -11.76 3.04
CA ARG A 114 -4.86 -11.96 2.47
C ARG A 114 -5.97 -11.71 3.49
N ASP A 115 -5.75 -12.13 4.73
CA ASP A 115 -6.76 -12.08 5.78
C ASP A 115 -6.74 -10.78 6.59
N HIS A 116 -5.61 -10.06 6.58
CA HIS A 116 -5.38 -8.94 7.50
C HIS A 116 -5.14 -7.60 6.80
N VAL A 117 -5.00 -7.55 5.48
CA VAL A 117 -4.81 -6.28 4.76
C VAL A 117 -6.14 -5.67 4.39
N TYR A 118 -6.30 -4.41 4.74
CA TYR A 118 -7.45 -3.59 4.35
C TYR A 118 -6.96 -2.29 3.73
N TRP A 119 -7.81 -1.67 2.92
CA TRP A 119 -7.50 -0.40 2.30
C TRP A 119 -8.71 0.51 2.26
N SER A 120 -8.46 1.82 2.22
CA SER A 120 -9.49 2.82 2.02
C SER A 120 -8.99 3.92 1.08
N VAL A 121 -9.92 4.59 0.41
CA VAL A 121 -9.66 5.76 -0.42
C VAL A 121 -10.44 6.94 0.15
N THR A 122 -9.75 8.02 0.46
CA THR A 122 -10.37 9.22 1.08
C THR A 122 -9.92 10.45 0.31
N LYS A 123 -10.89 11.26 -0.13
CA LYS A 123 -10.63 12.53 -0.79
C LYS A 123 -10.11 13.55 0.23
N VAL A 124 -9.29 14.49 -0.24
CA VAL A 124 -8.92 15.69 0.54
C VAL A 124 -10.07 16.69 0.53
#